data_AF-A0A7C2LP11-F1
#
_entry.id   AF-A0A7C2LP11-F1
#
_cell.length_a   1.000
_cell.length_b   1.000
_cell.length_c   1.000
_cell.angle_alpha   90.00
_cell.angle_beta   90.00
_cell.angle_gamma   90.00
#
_symmetry.space_group_name_H-M   'P 1'
#
loop_
_entity.id
_entity.type
_entity.pdbx_description
1 polymer ?
#
loop_
_entity_poly.entity_id
_entity_poly.type
_entity_poly.pdbx_seq_one_letter_code
_entity_poly.pdbx_strand_id
1 'polypeptide(L)'
;MAVLPDLPQTEIAIVELTNAFRKENELGAVTSHPALAAAARAFAEYLARTGTFAHEADGREPQQRIEAQGYRHCLVAENLALNLDSRGFATAKLARDVVEGWKDSPGHRANMLLAGATEIGVGVARAPDKHPKFISVQLLARPEALKVEFRIENRTGGPVRYRMGESAHTLPVRTTVTHTSCSPRALAFEGAAAGPWQPAAGDRFVVRGEARALRVEVERRR
;
A
#
# COMPACT_ATOMS: atom_id res chain seq x y z
N MET A 1 -21.92 -33.33 -1.16
CA MET A 1 -22.25 -31.90 -1.32
C MET A 1 -20.94 -31.12 -1.31
N ALA A 2 -20.85 -30.03 -2.07
CA ALA A 2 -19.64 -29.19 -2.04
C ALA A 2 -19.51 -28.47 -0.68
N VAL A 3 -18.28 -28.32 -0.19
CA VAL A 3 -18.00 -27.54 1.02
C VAL A 3 -18.03 -26.05 0.68
N LEU A 4 -18.85 -25.29 1.37
CA LEU A 4 -18.94 -23.84 1.19
C LEU A 4 -18.25 -23.15 2.38
N PRO A 5 -17.35 -22.18 2.13
CA PRO A 5 -16.70 -21.43 3.18
C PRO A 5 -17.64 -20.38 3.77
N ASP A 6 -17.38 -20.02 5.03
CA ASP A 6 -17.91 -18.80 5.64
C ASP A 6 -17.11 -17.62 5.10
N LEU A 7 -17.74 -16.79 4.26
CA LEU A 7 -17.06 -15.70 3.55
C LEU A 7 -16.49 -14.64 4.49
N PRO A 8 -17.24 -14.11 5.49
CA PRO A 8 -16.67 -13.25 6.52
C PRO A 8 -15.43 -13.84 7.20
N GLN A 9 -15.44 -15.12 7.56
CA GLN A 9 -14.28 -15.77 8.17
C GLN A 9 -13.13 -15.95 7.17
N THR A 10 -13.41 -16.18 5.89
CA THR A 10 -12.39 -16.21 4.84
C THR A 10 -11.71 -14.85 4.69
N GLU A 11 -12.47 -13.76 4.68
CA GLU A 11 -11.92 -12.40 4.60
C GLU A 11 -10.98 -12.08 5.78
N ILE A 12 -11.40 -12.43 7.01
CA ILE A 12 -10.56 -12.28 8.21
C ILE A 12 -9.26 -13.07 8.05
N ALA A 13 -9.36 -14.35 7.66
CA ALA A 13 -8.20 -15.20 7.48
C ALA A 13 -7.24 -14.69 6.39
N ILE A 14 -7.75 -14.09 5.30
CA ILE A 14 -6.91 -13.47 4.26
C ILE A 14 -6.13 -12.28 4.83
N VAL A 15 -6.77 -11.44 5.66
CA VAL A 15 -6.09 -10.31 6.33
C VAL A 15 -4.99 -10.82 7.26
N GLU A 16 -5.27 -11.84 8.08
CA GLU A 16 -4.30 -12.44 9.01
C GLU A 16 -3.10 -13.02 8.28
N LEU A 17 -3.34 -13.81 7.22
CA LEU A 17 -2.28 -14.39 6.39
C LEU A 17 -1.46 -13.32 5.65
N THR A 18 -2.12 -12.25 5.19
CA THR A 18 -1.42 -11.10 4.59
C THR A 18 -0.50 -10.43 5.61
N ASN A 19 -0.96 -10.23 6.84
CA ASN A 19 -0.15 -9.65 7.91
C ASN A 19 0.99 -10.57 8.35
N ALA A 20 0.78 -11.88 8.39
CA ALA A 20 1.85 -12.86 8.62
C ALA A 20 2.93 -12.76 7.54
N PHE A 21 2.53 -12.75 6.27
CA PHE A 21 3.45 -12.61 5.15
C PHE A 21 4.20 -11.26 5.15
N ARG A 22 3.52 -10.16 5.49
CA ARG A 22 4.19 -8.85 5.67
C ARG A 22 5.22 -8.89 6.79
N LYS A 23 4.90 -9.52 7.92
CA LYS A 23 5.83 -9.69 9.05
C LYS A 23 7.06 -10.52 8.68
N GLU A 24 6.89 -11.59 7.89
CA GLU A 24 8.00 -12.41 7.36
C GLU A 24 8.96 -11.59 6.48
N ASN A 25 8.48 -10.49 5.89
CA ASN A 25 9.26 -9.58 5.05
C ASN A 25 9.57 -8.26 5.80
N GLU A 26 9.55 -8.28 7.13
CA GLU A 26 9.95 -7.15 7.99
C GLU A 26 9.10 -5.87 7.80
N LEU A 27 7.87 -6.03 7.30
CA LEU A 27 6.93 -4.93 7.13
C LEU A 27 5.92 -4.86 8.28
N GLY A 28 5.44 -3.64 8.55
CA GLY A 28 4.36 -3.39 9.49
C GLY A 28 3.04 -4.02 9.03
N ALA A 29 2.24 -4.46 10.01
CA ALA A 29 0.88 -4.95 9.77
C ALA A 29 -0.03 -3.85 9.23
N VAL A 30 -0.98 -4.24 8.39
CA VAL A 30 -2.08 -3.41 7.93
C VAL A 30 -3.33 -3.66 8.77
N THR A 31 -4.11 -2.59 9.00
CA THR A 31 -5.35 -2.64 9.79
C THR A 31 -6.57 -2.68 8.88
N SER A 32 -7.56 -3.53 9.19
CA SER A 32 -8.79 -3.59 8.41
C SER A 32 -9.56 -2.26 8.47
N HIS A 33 -9.94 -1.72 7.31
CA HIS A 33 -10.74 -0.50 7.20
C HIS A 33 -12.11 -0.79 6.57
N PRO A 34 -13.23 -0.34 7.18
CA PRO A 34 -14.59 -0.71 6.74
C PRO A 34 -14.91 -0.23 5.31
N ALA A 35 -14.50 0.98 4.92
CA ALA A 35 -14.73 1.49 3.56
C ALA A 35 -13.98 0.67 2.49
N LEU A 36 -12.76 0.20 2.80
CA LEU A 36 -11.99 -0.65 1.90
C LEU A 36 -12.63 -2.02 1.77
N ALA A 37 -13.10 -2.61 2.89
CA ALA A 37 -13.80 -3.88 2.87
C ALA A 37 -15.13 -3.80 2.09
N ALA A 38 -15.88 -2.71 2.26
CA ALA A 38 -17.10 -2.46 1.50
C ALA A 38 -16.83 -2.35 -0.02
N ALA A 39 -15.80 -1.60 -0.43
CA ALA A 39 -15.38 -1.51 -1.83
C ALA A 39 -14.96 -2.86 -2.40
N ALA A 40 -14.13 -3.62 -1.66
CA ALA A 40 -13.64 -4.92 -2.08
C ALA A 40 -14.78 -5.93 -2.25
N ARG A 41 -15.73 -5.99 -1.30
CA ARG A 41 -16.91 -6.89 -1.37
C ARG A 41 -17.81 -6.54 -2.54
N ALA A 42 -18.15 -5.27 -2.71
CA ALA A 42 -18.98 -4.81 -3.82
C ALA A 42 -18.36 -5.16 -5.18
N PHE A 43 -17.03 -5.03 -5.30
CA PHE A 43 -16.34 -5.39 -6.54
C PHE A 43 -16.25 -6.90 -6.74
N ALA A 44 -15.94 -7.68 -5.70
CA ALA A 44 -15.96 -9.14 -5.77
C ALA A 44 -17.32 -9.66 -6.25
N GLU A 45 -18.42 -9.12 -5.71
CA GLU A 45 -19.79 -9.45 -6.12
C GLU A 45 -20.08 -9.05 -7.57
N TYR A 46 -19.58 -7.89 -8.01
CA TYR A 46 -19.69 -7.46 -9.40
C TYR A 46 -19.00 -8.44 -10.34
N LEU A 47 -17.73 -8.76 -10.10
CA LEU A 47 -16.93 -9.71 -10.90
C LEU A 47 -17.59 -11.10 -10.90
N ALA A 48 -18.08 -11.54 -9.75
CA ALA A 48 -18.77 -12.81 -9.58
C ALA A 48 -20.06 -12.87 -10.43
N ARG A 49 -20.84 -11.79 -10.48
CA ARG A 49 -22.12 -11.74 -11.21
C ARG A 49 -21.93 -11.58 -12.72
N THR A 50 -20.96 -10.78 -13.17
CA THR A 50 -20.76 -10.49 -14.60
C THR A 50 -19.91 -11.54 -15.30
N GLY A 51 -19.08 -12.28 -14.56
CA GLY A 51 -18.14 -13.24 -15.12
C GLY A 51 -16.93 -12.60 -15.81
N THR A 52 -16.81 -11.27 -15.79
CA THR A 52 -15.65 -10.54 -16.28
C THR A 52 -14.63 -10.42 -15.16
N PHE A 53 -13.43 -10.99 -15.33
CA PHE A 53 -12.37 -10.96 -14.33
C PHE A 53 -11.25 -10.00 -14.77
N ALA A 54 -11.41 -8.71 -14.46
CA ALA A 54 -10.46 -7.64 -14.76
C ALA A 54 -10.56 -6.53 -13.69
N HIS A 55 -9.48 -5.77 -13.50
CA HIS A 55 -9.40 -4.68 -12.50
C HIS A 55 -10.37 -3.53 -12.77
N GLU A 56 -10.76 -3.33 -14.03
CA GLU A 56 -11.64 -2.24 -14.49
C GLU A 56 -12.98 -2.78 -15.01
N ALA A 57 -13.39 -3.99 -14.61
CA ALA A 57 -14.57 -4.65 -15.14
C ALA A 57 -15.88 -3.86 -14.93
N ASP A 58 -15.94 -2.99 -13.92
CA ASP A 58 -17.06 -2.09 -13.62
C ASP A 58 -16.90 -0.69 -14.24
N GLY A 59 -15.91 -0.52 -15.13
CA GLY A 59 -15.57 0.76 -15.75
C GLY A 59 -14.88 1.74 -14.80
N ARG A 60 -14.43 1.27 -13.63
CA ARG A 60 -13.75 2.07 -12.62
C ARG A 60 -12.39 1.49 -12.29
N GLU A 61 -11.51 2.37 -11.86
CA GLU A 61 -10.24 2.01 -11.25
C GLU A 61 -10.40 1.74 -9.74
N PRO A 62 -9.48 0.99 -9.10
CA PRO A 62 -9.53 0.71 -7.66
C PRO A 62 -9.67 1.97 -6.80
N GLN A 63 -8.94 3.05 -7.12
CA GLN A 63 -9.06 4.34 -6.41
C GLN A 63 -10.49 4.89 -6.41
N GLN A 64 -11.18 4.82 -7.55
CA GLN A 64 -12.53 5.37 -7.69
C GLN A 64 -13.54 4.55 -6.88
N ARG A 65 -13.33 3.24 -6.75
CA ARG A 65 -14.17 2.37 -5.91
C ARG A 65 -14.05 2.71 -4.43
N ILE A 66 -12.83 2.93 -3.91
CA ILE A 66 -12.63 3.28 -2.50
C ILE A 66 -13.09 4.70 -2.19
N GLU A 67 -12.91 5.65 -3.12
CA GLU A 67 -13.41 7.02 -2.99
C GLU A 67 -14.95 7.06 -2.94
N ALA A 68 -15.63 6.24 -3.72
CA ALA A 68 -17.09 6.11 -3.67
C ALA A 68 -17.60 5.57 -2.32
N GLN A 69 -16.75 4.87 -1.55
CA GLN A 69 -17.04 4.44 -0.17
C GLN A 69 -16.61 5.48 0.88
N GLY A 70 -16.23 6.69 0.45
CA GLY A 70 -15.79 7.78 1.33
C GLY A 70 -14.34 7.68 1.81
N TYR A 71 -13.54 6.79 1.24
CA TYR A 71 -12.14 6.63 1.64
C TYR A 71 -11.22 7.57 0.86
N ARG A 72 -10.62 8.54 1.56
CA ARG A 72 -9.59 9.42 1.00
C ARG A 72 -8.23 8.76 1.13
N HIS A 73 -7.55 8.60 0.02
CA HIS A 73 -6.34 7.82 -0.08
C HIS A 73 -5.23 8.64 -0.71
N CYS A 74 -4.02 8.13 -0.56
CA CYS A 74 -2.91 8.66 -1.33
C CYS A 74 -1.99 7.57 -1.89
N LEU A 75 -2.23 6.33 -1.49
CA LEU A 75 -1.70 5.13 -2.10
C LEU A 75 -2.80 4.06 -2.03
N VAL A 76 -2.97 3.32 -3.12
CA VAL A 76 -3.87 2.16 -3.22
C VAL A 76 -3.23 1.12 -4.13
N ALA A 77 -3.47 -0.15 -3.83
CA ALA A 77 -3.15 -1.30 -4.66
C ALA A 77 -4.27 -2.34 -4.57
N GLU A 78 -4.49 -3.10 -5.64
CA GLU A 78 -5.53 -4.13 -5.72
C GLU A 78 -4.96 -5.48 -6.16
N ASN A 79 -5.39 -6.54 -5.49
CA ASN A 79 -5.16 -7.92 -5.91
C ASN A 79 -6.51 -8.62 -6.13
N LEU A 80 -6.58 -9.41 -7.20
CA LEU A 80 -7.75 -10.22 -7.53
C LEU A 80 -7.36 -11.70 -7.50
N ALA A 81 -8.24 -12.56 -7.01
CA ALA A 81 -8.10 -14.02 -7.12
C ALA A 81 -9.43 -14.64 -7.57
N LEU A 82 -9.31 -15.72 -8.35
CA LEU A 82 -10.41 -16.58 -8.75
C LEU A 82 -10.04 -18.01 -8.37
N ASN A 83 -10.87 -18.66 -7.57
CA ASN A 83 -10.66 -20.03 -7.12
C ASN A 83 -11.89 -20.87 -7.48
N LEU A 84 -11.67 -21.99 -8.17
CA LEU A 84 -12.70 -22.93 -8.58
C LEU A 84 -12.29 -24.34 -8.17
N ASP A 85 -13.16 -25.04 -7.43
CA ASP A 85 -13.02 -26.47 -7.12
C ASP A 85 -14.42 -27.07 -7.05
N SER A 86 -14.66 -28.15 -7.80
CA SER A 86 -15.94 -28.85 -7.83
C SER A 86 -16.35 -29.42 -6.47
N ARG A 87 -15.39 -29.68 -5.58
CA ARG A 87 -15.60 -30.15 -4.20
C ARG A 87 -15.85 -28.99 -3.23
N GLY A 88 -15.62 -27.76 -3.65
CA GLY A 88 -15.71 -26.56 -2.82
C GLY A 88 -14.48 -26.32 -1.96
N PHE A 89 -14.59 -25.37 -1.04
CA PHE A 89 -13.49 -24.93 -0.19
C PHE A 89 -13.93 -24.81 1.26
N ALA A 90 -13.14 -25.37 2.17
CA ALA A 90 -13.21 -24.97 3.57
C ALA A 90 -12.67 -23.53 3.72
N THR A 91 -13.19 -22.78 4.68
CA THR A 91 -12.81 -21.37 4.96
C THR A 91 -11.30 -21.15 4.95
N ALA A 92 -10.57 -21.92 5.78
CA ALA A 92 -9.13 -21.78 5.92
C ALA A 92 -8.37 -22.22 4.65
N LYS A 93 -8.92 -23.14 3.87
CA LYS A 93 -8.31 -23.57 2.61
C LYS A 93 -8.41 -22.48 1.56
N LEU A 94 -9.60 -21.88 1.37
CA LEU A 94 -9.79 -20.80 0.40
C LEU A 94 -8.85 -19.63 0.70
N ALA A 95 -8.79 -19.18 1.96
CA ALA A 95 -7.93 -18.08 2.36
C ALA A 95 -6.45 -18.35 2.07
N ARG A 96 -5.96 -19.57 2.36
CA ARG A 96 -4.58 -19.97 2.01
C ARG A 96 -4.36 -20.01 0.52
N ASP A 97 -5.24 -20.65 -0.25
CA ASP A 97 -5.08 -20.76 -1.71
C ASP A 97 -5.04 -19.37 -2.38
N VAL A 98 -5.86 -18.42 -1.90
CA VAL A 98 -5.86 -17.02 -2.36
C VAL A 98 -4.52 -16.35 -2.07
N VAL A 99 -4.05 -16.42 -0.82
CA VAL A 99 -2.84 -15.71 -0.40
C VAL A 99 -1.58 -16.32 -1.03
N GLU A 100 -1.47 -17.65 -1.11
CA GLU A 100 -0.35 -18.29 -1.81
C GLU A 100 -0.35 -17.94 -3.31
N GLY A 101 -1.53 -17.94 -3.96
CA GLY A 101 -1.65 -17.51 -5.35
C GLY A 101 -1.19 -16.06 -5.59
N TRP A 102 -1.45 -15.15 -4.65
CA TRP A 102 -0.90 -13.79 -4.70
C TRP A 102 0.60 -13.73 -4.42
N LYS A 103 1.12 -14.53 -3.47
CA LYS A 103 2.55 -14.60 -3.16
C LYS A 103 3.40 -15.08 -4.34
N ASP A 104 2.85 -15.99 -5.15
CA ASP A 104 3.52 -16.60 -6.31
C ASP A 104 3.47 -15.74 -7.58
N SER A 105 2.59 -14.72 -7.61
CA SER A 105 2.51 -13.76 -8.72
C SER A 105 3.35 -12.51 -8.39
N PRO A 106 4.36 -12.16 -9.20
CA PRO A 106 5.23 -11.00 -8.92
C PRO A 106 4.47 -9.68 -8.70
N GLY A 107 3.43 -9.42 -9.51
CA GLY A 107 2.60 -8.21 -9.37
C GLY A 107 1.78 -8.19 -8.09
N HIS A 108 1.09 -9.29 -7.78
CA HIS A 108 0.29 -9.38 -6.57
C HIS A 108 1.14 -9.38 -5.29
N ARG A 109 2.29 -10.07 -5.33
CA ARG A 109 3.29 -10.07 -4.26
C ARG A 109 3.81 -8.66 -3.98
N ALA A 110 4.11 -7.88 -5.02
CA ALA A 110 4.55 -6.49 -4.86
C ALA A 110 3.50 -5.63 -4.15
N ASN A 111 2.21 -5.82 -4.45
CA ASN A 111 1.12 -5.15 -3.75
C ASN A 111 1.05 -5.56 -2.27
N MET A 112 1.13 -6.86 -1.95
CA MET A 112 1.12 -7.35 -0.57
C MET A 112 2.28 -6.78 0.27
N LEU A 113 3.44 -6.58 -0.36
CA LEU A 113 4.65 -6.00 0.23
C LEU A 113 4.78 -4.50 0.04
N LEU A 114 3.69 -3.81 -0.30
CA LEU A 114 3.68 -2.36 -0.46
C LEU A 114 3.95 -1.70 0.90
N ALA A 115 5.18 -1.23 1.10
CA ALA A 115 5.67 -0.74 2.39
C ALA A 115 4.88 0.48 2.91
N GLY A 116 4.34 1.31 2.02
CA GLY A 116 3.55 2.49 2.39
C GLY A 116 2.12 2.19 2.85
N ALA A 117 1.61 0.98 2.58
CA ALA A 117 0.25 0.59 2.95
C ALA A 117 0.13 0.40 4.47
N THR A 118 -0.93 0.97 5.05
CA THR A 118 -1.24 0.91 6.49
C THR A 118 -2.60 0.28 6.76
N GLU A 119 -3.45 0.19 5.73
CA GLU A 119 -4.82 -0.29 5.85
C GLU A 119 -5.15 -1.30 4.74
N ILE A 120 -6.10 -2.17 5.03
CA ILE A 120 -6.54 -3.25 4.13
C ILE A 120 -8.06 -3.37 4.12
N GLY A 121 -8.61 -3.73 2.96
CA GLY A 121 -9.96 -4.25 2.82
C GLY A 121 -9.93 -5.55 2.03
N VAL A 122 -10.70 -6.54 2.46
CA VAL A 122 -10.87 -7.79 1.72
C VAL A 122 -12.36 -8.04 1.51
N GLY A 123 -12.70 -8.49 0.30
CA GLY A 123 -14.03 -8.93 -0.05
C GLY A 123 -14.00 -10.26 -0.78
N VAL A 124 -14.87 -11.17 -0.41
CA VAL A 124 -15.00 -12.47 -1.07
C VAL A 124 -16.45 -12.67 -1.52
N ALA A 125 -16.65 -13.07 -2.78
CA ALA A 125 -17.96 -13.35 -3.34
C ALA A 125 -17.98 -14.71 -4.03
N ARG A 126 -19.13 -15.38 -3.96
CA ARG A 126 -19.37 -16.62 -4.71
C ARG A 126 -20.01 -16.27 -6.06
N ALA A 127 -19.42 -16.78 -7.14
CA ALA A 127 -20.00 -16.68 -8.47
C ALA A 127 -21.07 -17.76 -8.70
N PRO A 128 -22.15 -17.45 -9.45
CA PRO A 128 -23.12 -18.44 -9.88
C PRO A 128 -22.47 -19.32 -10.96
N ASP A 129 -22.11 -20.55 -10.58
CA ASP A 129 -21.43 -21.50 -11.45
C ASP A 129 -21.81 -22.94 -11.04
N LYS A 130 -21.69 -23.89 -11.99
CA LYS A 130 -21.97 -25.31 -11.78
C LYS A 130 -21.07 -25.90 -10.69
N HIS A 131 -19.85 -25.37 -10.57
CA HIS A 131 -18.90 -25.70 -9.53
C HIS A 131 -18.66 -24.49 -8.61
N PRO A 132 -18.40 -24.71 -7.31
CA PRO A 132 -18.05 -23.62 -6.41
C PRO A 132 -16.88 -22.79 -6.97
N LYS A 133 -17.19 -21.52 -7.27
CA LYS A 133 -16.26 -20.52 -7.78
C LYS A 133 -16.34 -19.30 -6.87
N PHE A 134 -15.19 -18.85 -6.38
CA PHE A 134 -15.07 -17.71 -5.48
C PHE A 134 -14.14 -16.67 -6.09
N ILE A 135 -14.54 -15.40 -5.98
CA ILE A 135 -13.76 -14.24 -6.35
C ILE A 135 -13.33 -13.55 -5.05
N SER A 136 -12.03 -13.28 -4.91
CA SER A 136 -11.49 -12.52 -3.78
C SER A 136 -10.83 -11.24 -4.29
N VAL A 137 -11.12 -10.13 -3.62
CA VAL A 137 -10.54 -8.81 -3.87
C VAL A 137 -9.83 -8.36 -2.60
N GLN A 138 -8.57 -7.95 -2.72
CA GLN A 138 -7.81 -7.31 -1.66
C GLN A 138 -7.42 -5.90 -2.10
N LEU A 139 -7.72 -4.93 -1.25
CA LEU A 139 -7.32 -3.53 -1.39
C LEU A 139 -6.34 -3.19 -0.27
N LEU A 140 -5.15 -2.73 -0.62
CA LEU A 140 -4.12 -2.25 0.30
C LEU A 140 -3.95 -0.75 0.08
N ALA A 141 -4.06 0.04 1.15
CA ALA A 141 -4.09 1.48 1.01
C ALA A 141 -3.33 2.21 2.11
N ARG A 142 -3.04 3.49 1.83
CA ARG A 142 -2.65 4.49 2.81
C ARG A 142 -3.65 5.64 2.76
N PRO A 143 -4.25 6.03 3.90
CA PRO A 143 -5.18 7.14 3.93
C PRO A 143 -4.44 8.46 3.67
N GLU A 144 -5.15 9.41 3.07
CA GLU A 144 -4.59 10.73 2.76
C GLU A 144 -4.09 11.46 4.01
N ALA A 145 -4.76 11.25 5.16
CA ALA A 145 -4.37 11.83 6.45
C ALA A 145 -2.97 11.40 6.92
N LEU A 146 -2.41 10.31 6.37
CA LEU A 146 -1.06 9.84 6.69
C LEU A 146 -0.01 10.28 5.66
N LYS A 147 -0.32 11.22 4.76
CA LYS A 147 0.71 11.89 3.95
C LYS A 147 1.77 12.49 4.86
N VAL A 148 3.02 12.23 4.55
CA VAL A 148 4.17 12.78 5.26
C VAL A 148 4.53 14.12 4.64
N GLU A 149 4.35 15.19 5.42
CA GLU A 149 4.92 16.50 5.12
C GLU A 149 6.25 16.65 5.86
N PHE A 150 7.30 17.08 5.18
CA PHE A 150 8.59 17.43 5.78
C PHE A 150 9.24 18.58 5.03
N ARG A 151 10.22 19.24 5.66
CA ARG A 151 10.89 20.42 5.10
C ARG A 151 12.38 20.20 4.98
N ILE A 152 12.97 20.74 3.93
CA ILE A 152 14.42 20.80 3.76
C ILE A 152 14.80 22.27 3.68
N GLU A 153 15.71 22.69 4.55
CA GLU A 153 16.22 24.05 4.61
C GLU A 153 17.71 24.06 4.29
N ASN A 154 18.09 24.85 3.28
CA ASN A 154 19.48 25.09 2.94
C ASN A 154 20.00 26.34 3.64
N ARG A 155 20.85 26.19 4.66
CA ARG A 155 21.57 27.29 5.33
C ARG A 155 23.04 27.39 4.92
N THR A 156 23.46 26.72 3.85
CA THR A 156 24.82 26.79 3.33
C THR A 156 25.05 28.08 2.53
N GLY A 157 26.29 28.31 2.10
CA GLY A 157 26.64 29.41 1.19
C GLY A 157 26.40 29.11 -0.30
N GLY A 158 25.95 27.90 -0.66
CA GLY A 158 25.75 27.47 -2.04
C GLY A 158 24.49 26.64 -2.25
N PRO A 159 24.24 26.15 -3.48
CA PRO A 159 23.16 25.20 -3.73
C PRO A 159 23.48 23.84 -3.09
N VAL A 160 22.45 23.17 -2.57
CA VAL A 160 22.55 21.82 -2.01
C VAL A 160 21.84 20.85 -2.94
N ARG A 161 22.53 19.79 -3.37
CA ARG A 161 21.92 18.70 -4.13
C ARG A 161 21.53 17.56 -3.20
N TYR A 162 20.36 17.01 -3.41
CA TYR A 162 19.87 15.86 -2.64
C TYR A 162 19.04 14.94 -3.51
N ARG A 163 18.94 13.67 -3.10
CA ARG A 163 18.13 12.65 -3.72
C ARG A 163 17.03 12.18 -2.78
N MET A 164 15.86 11.89 -3.33
CA MET A 164 14.75 11.22 -2.65
C MET A 164 14.45 9.93 -3.41
N GLY A 165 15.02 8.82 -2.96
CA GLY A 165 15.10 7.63 -3.80
C GLY A 165 15.93 7.90 -5.06
N GLU A 166 15.33 7.71 -6.23
CA GLU A 166 15.99 7.93 -7.53
C GLU A 166 15.88 9.38 -8.04
N SER A 167 14.95 10.16 -7.49
CA SER A 167 14.73 11.55 -7.92
C SER A 167 15.80 12.48 -7.35
N ALA A 168 16.52 13.17 -8.23
CA ALA A 168 17.52 14.18 -7.85
C ALA A 168 16.92 15.59 -7.86
N HIS A 169 17.29 16.39 -6.85
CA HIS A 169 16.80 17.74 -6.66
C HIS A 169 17.96 18.68 -6.29
N THR A 170 17.82 19.96 -6.64
CA THR A 170 18.73 21.02 -6.21
C THR A 170 17.96 22.07 -5.43
N LEU A 171 18.42 22.35 -4.20
CA LEU A 171 17.86 23.37 -3.33
C LEU A 171 18.74 24.63 -3.39
N PRO A 172 18.21 25.78 -3.86
CA PRO A 172 18.95 27.03 -3.87
C PRO A 172 19.40 27.47 -2.48
N VAL A 173 20.37 28.37 -2.45
CA VAL A 173 20.92 28.92 -1.22
C VAL A 173 19.83 29.62 -0.39
N ARG A 174 19.91 29.50 0.95
CA ARG A 174 18.97 30.16 1.90
C ARG A 174 17.48 29.89 1.65
N THR A 175 17.17 28.77 1.00
CA THR A 175 15.79 28.41 0.64
C THR A 175 15.29 27.27 1.51
N THR A 176 14.01 27.30 1.84
CA THR A 176 13.29 26.16 2.44
C THR A 176 12.28 25.64 1.43
N VAL A 177 12.24 24.32 1.23
CA VAL A 177 11.22 23.64 0.44
C VAL A 177 10.42 22.71 1.34
N THR A 178 9.10 22.64 1.12
CA THR A 178 8.21 21.68 1.76
C THR A 178 7.89 20.57 0.79
N HIS A 179 8.03 19.33 1.24
CA HIS A 179 7.68 18.13 0.48
C HIS A 179 6.50 17.45 1.15
N THR A 180 5.58 16.95 0.32
CA THR A 180 4.44 16.14 0.75
C THR A 180 4.45 14.84 -0.04
N SER A 181 4.52 13.70 0.65
CA SER A 181 4.60 12.39 0.01
C SER A 181 3.82 11.34 0.81
N CYS A 182 3.22 10.37 0.11
CA CYS A 182 2.54 9.25 0.75
C CYS A 182 3.48 8.28 1.43
N SER A 183 4.63 8.04 0.81
CA SER A 183 5.64 7.13 1.31
C SER A 183 6.99 7.72 0.92
N PRO A 184 7.47 8.75 1.66
CA PRO A 184 8.71 9.41 1.31
C PRO A 184 9.84 8.39 1.27
N ARG A 185 10.66 8.44 0.21
CA ARG A 185 11.89 7.65 0.16
C ARG A 185 12.96 8.31 1.01
N ALA A 186 13.98 7.55 1.37
CA ALA A 186 15.09 8.08 2.15
C ALA A 186 15.80 9.21 1.40
N LEU A 187 16.14 10.27 2.13
CA LEU A 187 16.88 11.44 1.67
C LEU A 187 18.38 11.17 1.73
N ALA A 188 19.09 11.55 0.68
CA ALA A 188 20.55 11.56 0.68
C ALA A 188 21.04 12.91 0.15
N PHE A 189 21.89 13.60 0.92
CA PHE A 189 22.47 14.88 0.51
C PHE A 189 23.87 14.65 -0.07
N GLU A 190 24.13 15.19 -1.26
CA GLU A 190 25.44 15.08 -1.90
C GLU A 190 26.48 15.87 -1.08
N GLY A 191 27.57 15.22 -0.65
CA GLY A 191 28.59 15.84 0.20
C GLY A 191 28.31 15.82 1.71
N ALA A 192 27.24 15.15 2.16
CA ALA A 192 27.03 14.84 3.57
C ALA A 192 27.65 13.49 3.95
N ALA A 193 28.28 13.41 5.13
CA ALA A 193 28.94 12.18 5.61
C ALA A 193 27.99 11.17 6.25
N ALA A 194 26.79 11.59 6.64
CA ALA A 194 25.76 10.76 7.26
C ALA A 194 24.56 10.56 6.32
N GLY A 195 23.64 9.67 6.73
CA GLY A 195 22.43 9.33 5.97
C GLY A 195 22.49 7.91 5.38
N PRO A 196 21.50 7.51 4.56
CA PRO A 196 20.33 8.30 4.18
C PRO A 196 19.32 8.46 5.34
N TRP A 197 18.49 9.50 5.30
CA TRP A 197 17.49 9.79 6.33
C TRP A 197 16.09 9.46 5.86
N GLN A 198 15.33 8.69 6.64
CA GLN A 198 13.93 8.43 6.35
C GLN A 198 13.05 9.58 6.89
N PRO A 199 12.36 10.37 6.03
CA PRO A 199 11.50 11.45 6.50
C PRO A 199 10.29 10.94 7.29
N ALA A 200 10.02 11.59 8.41
CA ALA A 200 8.78 11.45 9.17
C ALA A 200 7.94 12.73 9.11
N ALA A 201 6.67 12.63 9.51
CA ALA A 201 5.74 13.75 9.48
C ALA A 201 6.21 14.87 10.41
N GLY A 202 6.33 16.08 9.85
CA GLY A 202 6.79 17.27 10.56
C GLY A 202 8.31 17.41 10.66
N ASP A 203 9.10 16.48 10.11
CA ASP A 203 10.55 16.60 10.11
C ASP A 203 11.02 17.86 9.38
N ARG A 204 12.08 18.48 9.90
CA ARG A 204 12.82 19.55 9.22
C ARG A 204 14.30 19.21 9.16
N PHE A 205 14.80 19.08 7.93
CA PHE A 205 16.20 18.81 7.62
C PHE A 205 16.93 20.13 7.37
N VAL A 206 17.76 20.57 8.31
CA VAL A 206 18.54 21.79 8.19
C VAL A 206 19.96 21.45 7.72
N VAL A 207 20.29 21.86 6.50
CA VAL A 207 21.60 21.59 5.88
C VAL A 207 22.52 22.79 6.07
N ARG A 208 23.71 22.54 6.62
CA ARG A 208 24.73 23.54 6.96
C ARG A 208 26.11 23.10 6.50
N GLY A 209 27.05 24.04 6.46
CA GLY A 209 28.46 23.77 6.11
C GLY A 209 28.80 24.10 4.66
N GLU A 210 29.93 23.53 4.21
CA GLU A 210 30.45 23.73 2.86
C GLU A 210 30.13 22.53 1.96
N ALA A 211 30.17 22.72 0.63
CA ALA A 211 29.66 21.76 -0.35
C ALA A 211 30.25 20.32 -0.26
N ARG A 212 31.44 20.14 0.32
CA ARG A 212 32.09 18.82 0.51
C ARG A 212 32.14 18.35 1.97
N ALA A 213 31.53 19.11 2.88
CA ALA A 213 31.50 18.83 4.32
C ALA A 213 30.13 19.26 4.89
N LEU A 214 29.05 18.82 4.26
CA LEU A 214 27.70 19.16 4.68
C LEU A 214 27.34 18.42 5.97
N ARG A 215 26.72 19.14 6.89
CA ARG A 215 26.07 18.60 8.08
C ARG A 215 24.57 18.78 7.96
N VAL A 216 23.82 17.72 8.25
CA VAL A 216 22.36 17.70 8.21
C VAL A 216 21.86 17.48 9.63
N GLU A 217 21.12 18.46 10.13
CA GLU A 217 20.46 18.43 11.42
C GLU A 217 18.97 18.10 11.21
N VAL A 218 18.45 17.11 11.92
CA VAL A 218 17.04 16.68 11.80
C VAL A 218 16.28 17.17 13.02
N GLU A 219 15.52 18.25 12.86
CA GLU A 219 14.59 18.75 13.86
C GLU A 219 13.27 17.95 13.73
N ARG A 220 12.99 17.07 14.70
CA ARG A 220 11.72 16.32 14.74
C ARG A 220 10.75 16.99 15.71
N ARG A 221 9.51 17.26 15.28
CA ARG A 221 8.44 17.60 16.23
C ARG A 221 8.19 16.37 17.11
N ARG A 222 8.33 16.55 18.43
CA ARG A 222 7.87 15.57 19.42
C ARG A 222 6.36 15.63 19.56
#